data_AF-A0A356P710-F1
#
_entry.id   AF-A0A356P710-F1
#
_cell.length_a   1.000
_cell.length_b   1.000
_cell.length_c   1.000
_cell.angle_alpha   90.00
_cell.angle_beta   90.00
_cell.angle_gamma   90.00
#
_symmetry.space_group_name_H-M   'P 1'
#
loop_
_entity.id
_entity.type
_entity.pdbx_description
1 polymer ?
#
loop_
_entity_poly.entity_id
_entity_poly.type
_entity_poly.pdbx_seq_one_letter_code
_entity_poly.pdbx_strand_id
1 'polypeptide(L)'
;MLKICKLIFSKALKKGEKAYSIFVLTTMTITIMASPVYAAQPKLVTGTVALFQAATTWLLVIIPVGAGTVLGYTALQKSLTDDHAVLAEKNKMMKNVLIGAAIAETSSGLVTAILAFYA
;
A
#
# COMPACT_ATOMS: atom_id res chain seq x y z
N MET A 1 -26.52 30.42 3.48
CA MET A 1 -25.50 29.66 2.71
C MET A 1 -24.66 28.68 3.56
N LEU A 2 -24.13 29.06 4.72
CA LEU A 2 -23.23 28.18 5.52
C LEU A 2 -23.82 26.82 5.94
N LYS A 3 -25.12 26.73 6.26
CA LYS A 3 -25.76 25.48 6.69
C LYS A 3 -25.84 24.43 5.58
N ILE A 4 -26.07 24.86 4.33
CA ILE A 4 -26.15 23.99 3.17
C ILE A 4 -24.76 23.40 2.86
N CYS A 5 -23.71 24.22 2.99
CA CYS A 5 -22.33 23.78 2.76
C CYS A 5 -21.89 22.69 3.75
N LYS A 6 -22.23 22.81 5.05
CA LYS A 6 -21.97 21.78 6.07
C LYS A 6 -22.71 20.46 5.79
N LEU A 7 -23.94 20.54 5.27
CA LEU A 7 -24.72 19.35 4.91
C LEU A 7 -24.13 18.60 3.71
N ILE A 8 -23.65 19.33 2.70
CA ILE A 8 -23.00 18.71 1.53
C ILE A 8 -21.66 18.07 1.94
N PHE A 9 -20.86 18.76 2.75
CA PHE A 9 -19.56 18.25 3.22
C PHE A 9 -19.70 17.01 4.12
N SER A 10 -20.65 17.02 5.06
CA SER A 10 -20.91 15.86 5.92
C SER A 10 -21.44 14.65 5.15
N LYS A 11 -22.24 14.85 4.09
CA LYS A 11 -22.67 13.76 3.19
C LYS A 11 -21.50 13.18 2.40
N ALA A 12 -20.55 14.01 1.96
CA ALA A 12 -19.35 13.56 1.24
C ALA A 12 -18.43 12.72 2.14
N LEU A 13 -18.23 13.13 3.41
CA LEU A 13 -17.45 12.37 4.39
C LEU A 13 -18.09 11.00 4.70
N LYS A 14 -19.41 10.96 4.95
CA LYS A 14 -20.14 9.71 5.21
C LYS A 14 -20.13 8.75 4.01
N LYS A 15 -20.06 9.29 2.78
CA LYS A 15 -19.91 8.48 1.55
C LYS A 15 -18.53 7.83 1.47
N GLY A 16 -17.47 8.54 1.90
CA GLY A 16 -16.10 8.02 1.95
C GLY A 16 -15.90 6.91 2.98
N GLU A 17 -16.45 7.07 4.19
CA GLU A 17 -16.42 6.04 5.24
C GLU A 17 -17.16 4.76 4.80
N LYS A 18 -18.34 4.92 4.18
CA LYS A 18 -19.11 3.79 3.65
C LYS A 18 -18.39 3.07 2.51
N ALA A 19 -17.67 3.79 1.65
CA ALA A 19 -16.86 3.19 0.59
C ALA A 19 -15.67 2.41 1.15
N TYR A 20 -14.99 2.94 2.17
CA TYR A 20 -13.91 2.25 2.88
C TYR A 20 -14.43 0.98 3.59
N SER A 21 -15.57 1.07 4.26
CA SER A 21 -16.22 -0.07 4.93
C SER A 21 -16.63 -1.17 3.93
N ILE A 22 -17.17 -0.82 2.76
CA ILE A 22 -17.51 -1.78 1.70
C ILE A 22 -16.25 -2.45 1.13
N PHE A 23 -15.16 -1.70 0.95
CA PHE A 23 -13.89 -2.25 0.46
C PHE A 23 -13.29 -3.27 1.45
N VAL A 24 -13.29 -2.95 2.75
CA VAL A 24 -12.83 -3.86 3.81
C VAL A 24 -13.74 -5.09 3.91
N LEU A 25 -15.05 -4.92 3.80
CA LEU A 25 -16.00 -6.04 3.86
C LEU A 25 -15.84 -6.99 2.65
N THR A 26 -15.59 -6.43 1.46
CA THR A 26 -15.43 -7.22 0.22
C THR A 26 -14.10 -7.99 0.23
N THR A 27 -13.03 -7.40 0.76
CA THR A 27 -11.75 -8.11 0.91
C THR A 27 -11.85 -9.21 1.96
N MET A 28 -12.59 -8.99 3.06
CA MET A 28 -12.88 -10.04 4.04
C MET A 28 -13.72 -11.19 3.47
N THR A 29 -14.75 -10.93 2.67
CA THR A 29 -15.58 -12.00 2.11
C THR A 29 -14.82 -12.87 1.10
N ILE A 30 -13.90 -12.29 0.32
CA ILE A 30 -13.03 -13.05 -0.59
C ILE A 30 -12.13 -14.01 0.21
N THR A 31 -11.63 -13.58 1.38
CA THR A 31 -10.77 -14.44 2.22
C THR A 31 -11.52 -15.61 2.88
N ILE A 32 -12.82 -15.49 3.15
CA ILE A 32 -13.62 -16.55 3.81
C ILE A 32 -14.06 -17.65 2.82
N MET A 33 -14.16 -17.33 1.53
CA MET A 33 -14.59 -18.26 0.48
C MET A 33 -13.43 -19.01 -0.20
N ALA A 34 -12.19 -18.81 0.26
CA ALA A 34 -11.03 -19.52 -0.26
C ALA A 34 -11.01 -20.97 0.25
N SER A 35 -11.53 -21.91 -0.55
CA SER A 35 -11.35 -23.34 -0.29
C SER A 35 -9.94 -23.79 -0.69
N PRO A 36 -9.26 -24.64 0.12
CA PRO A 36 -7.97 -25.19 -0.28
C PRO A 36 -8.17 -26.26 -1.36
N VAL A 37 -7.79 -25.95 -2.59
CA VAL A 37 -7.68 -26.93 -3.68
C VAL A 37 -6.34 -27.65 -3.54
N TYR A 38 -6.36 -28.91 -3.09
CA TYR A 38 -5.17 -29.76 -3.02
C TYR A 38 -4.92 -30.41 -4.39
N ALA A 39 -4.09 -29.75 -5.22
CA ALA A 39 -3.41 -30.39 -6.35
C ALA A 39 -1.99 -30.79 -5.90
N ALA A 40 -1.49 -31.95 -6.35
CA ALA A 40 -0.17 -32.47 -5.99
C ALA A 40 0.92 -31.39 -6.07
N GLN A 41 1.64 -31.15 -4.97
CA GLN A 41 2.59 -30.05 -4.82
C GLN A 41 3.61 -30.01 -5.97
N PRO A 42 3.64 -28.96 -6.80
CA PRO A 42 4.73 -28.72 -7.72
C PRO A 42 5.97 -28.35 -6.89
N LYS A 43 6.91 -29.29 -6.74
CA LYS A 43 8.13 -29.08 -5.96
C LYS A 43 9.09 -28.17 -6.71
N LEU A 44 9.11 -26.88 -6.34
CA LEU A 44 10.22 -25.99 -6.67
C LEU A 44 11.45 -26.36 -5.83
N VAL A 45 12.66 -26.10 -6.34
CA VAL A 45 13.90 -26.37 -5.60
C VAL A 45 13.90 -25.56 -4.31
N THR A 46 13.91 -26.26 -3.16
CA THR A 46 13.71 -25.69 -1.82
C THR A 46 14.69 -24.58 -1.46
N GLY A 47 15.94 -24.67 -1.93
CA GLY A 47 16.95 -23.63 -1.71
C GLY A 47 16.58 -22.29 -2.36
N THR A 48 15.99 -22.31 -3.55
CA THR A 48 15.58 -21.10 -4.28
C THR A 48 14.35 -20.46 -3.62
N VAL A 49 13.39 -21.28 -3.18
CA VAL A 49 12.18 -20.81 -2.49
C VAL A 49 12.54 -20.09 -1.18
N ALA A 50 13.45 -20.68 -0.38
CA ALA A 50 13.89 -20.08 0.88
C ALA A 50 14.58 -18.73 0.67
N LEU A 51 15.41 -18.60 -0.37
CA LEU A 51 16.12 -17.36 -0.67
C LEU A 51 15.18 -16.25 -1.13
N PHE A 52 14.23 -16.58 -2.01
CA PHE A 52 13.21 -15.62 -2.44
C PHE A 52 12.28 -15.21 -1.30
N GLN A 53 11.89 -16.13 -0.42
CA GLN A 53 11.04 -15.82 0.72
C GLN A 53 11.75 -14.91 1.75
N ALA A 54 13.04 -15.17 2.00
CA ALA A 54 13.85 -14.26 2.80
C ALA A 54 13.95 -12.87 2.15
N ALA A 55 14.27 -12.82 0.86
CA ALA A 55 14.41 -11.56 0.12
C ALA A 55 13.12 -10.73 0.10
N THR A 56 11.96 -11.35 -0.16
CA THR A 56 10.68 -10.63 -0.17
C THR A 56 10.28 -10.16 1.23
N THR A 57 10.58 -10.93 2.27
CA THR A 57 10.34 -10.51 3.67
C THR A 57 11.15 -9.27 4.01
N TRP A 58 12.43 -9.21 3.62
CA TRP A 58 13.25 -8.01 3.79
C TRP A 58 12.75 -6.83 2.96
N LEU A 59 12.28 -7.07 1.73
CA LEU A 59 11.71 -6.02 0.87
C LEU A 59 10.49 -5.35 1.51
N LEU A 60 9.56 -6.13 2.09
CA LEU A 60 8.37 -5.62 2.77
C LEU A 60 8.71 -4.73 3.99
N VAL A 61 9.92 -4.85 4.55
CA VAL A 61 10.39 -3.97 5.63
C VAL A 61 11.14 -2.76 5.08
N ILE A 62 12.02 -2.96 4.11
CA ILE A 62 12.87 -1.90 3.56
C ILE A 62 12.05 -0.87 2.77
N ILE A 63 11.03 -1.29 2.03
CA ILE A 63 10.18 -0.40 1.22
C ILE A 63 9.48 0.66 2.10
N PRO A 64 8.70 0.32 3.14
CA PRO A 64 8.04 1.32 3.97
C PRO A 64 9.03 2.18 4.76
N VAL A 65 10.14 1.61 5.24
CA VAL A 65 11.18 2.37 5.95
C VAL A 65 11.84 3.38 5.02
N GLY A 66 12.25 2.97 3.82
CA GLY A 66 12.85 3.84 2.81
C GLY A 66 11.89 4.94 2.35
N ALA A 67 10.64 4.59 2.05
CA ALA A 67 9.61 5.55 1.69
C ALA A 67 9.34 6.56 2.83
N GLY A 68 9.25 6.08 4.07
CA GLY A 68 9.07 6.92 5.26
C GLY A 68 10.23 7.91 5.45
N THR A 69 11.46 7.48 5.21
CA THR A 69 12.65 8.34 5.34
C THR A 69 12.66 9.45 4.29
N VAL A 70 12.36 9.12 3.02
CA VAL A 70 12.29 10.10 1.93
C VAL A 70 11.11 11.06 2.13
N LEU A 71 9.95 10.56 2.56
CA LEU A 71 8.80 11.39 2.89
C LEU A 71 9.08 12.32 4.08
N GLY A 72 9.77 11.83 5.11
CA GLY A 72 10.19 12.64 6.26
C GLY A 72 11.15 13.77 5.85
N TYR A 73 12.15 13.45 5.03
CA TYR A 73 13.11 14.45 4.53
C TYR A 73 12.46 15.49 3.61
N THR A 74 11.57 15.06 2.72
CA THR A 74 10.84 15.98 1.82
C THR A 74 9.81 16.81 2.58
N ALA A 75 9.18 16.27 3.63
CA ALA A 75 8.31 17.03 4.54
C ALA A 75 9.09 18.07 5.34
N LEU A 76 10.32 17.76 5.77
CA LEU A 76 11.19 18.72 6.44
C LEU A 76 11.57 19.87 5.49
N GLN A 77 12.00 19.57 4.26
CA GLN A 77 12.26 20.63 3.27
C GLN A 77 11.03 21.49 2.99
N LYS A 78 9.85 20.89 2.98
CA LYS A 78 8.58 21.60 2.80
C LYS A 78 8.28 22.56 3.97
N SER A 79 8.69 22.22 5.18
CA SER A 79 8.51 23.08 6.36
C SER A 79 9.44 24.29 6.41
N LEU A 80 10.53 24.27 5.63
CA LEU A 80 11.56 25.31 5.63
C LEU A 80 11.41 26.32 4.49
N THR A 81 10.37 26.19 3.65
CA THR A 81 10.14 27.07 2.51
C THR A 81 8.68 27.51 2.45
N ASP A 82 8.48 28.80 2.18
CA ASP A 82 7.17 29.40 1.95
C ASP A 82 6.87 29.63 0.46
N ASP A 83 7.82 29.30 -0.42
CA ASP A 83 7.63 29.46 -1.86
C ASP A 83 6.65 28.41 -2.42
N HIS A 84 5.51 28.89 -2.90
CA HIS A 84 4.45 28.08 -3.50
C HIS A 84 4.92 27.21 -4.68
N ALA A 85 5.89 27.66 -5.47
CA ALA A 85 6.43 26.87 -6.58
C ALA A 85 7.19 25.63 -6.07
N VAL A 86 8.04 25.82 -5.07
CA VAL A 86 8.82 24.73 -4.43
C VAL A 86 7.90 23.79 -3.67
N LEU A 87 6.89 24.31 -2.97
CA LEU A 87 5.89 23.49 -2.27
C LEU A 87 5.13 22.55 -3.22
N ALA A 88 4.74 23.04 -4.41
CA ALA A 88 4.06 22.22 -5.41
C ALA A 88 4.94 21.08 -5.93
N GLU A 89 6.23 21.36 -6.15
CA GLU A 89 7.20 20.34 -6.57
C GLU A 89 7.39 19.25 -5.51
N LYS A 90 7.57 19.64 -4.23
CA LYS A 90 7.73 18.67 -3.13
C LYS A 90 6.47 17.85 -2.92
N ASN A 91 5.28 18.42 -3.06
CA ASN A 91 4.01 17.66 -3.02
C ASN A 91 3.92 16.62 -4.15
N LYS A 92 4.35 16.96 -5.36
CA LYS A 92 4.42 16.02 -6.49
C LYS A 92 5.40 14.89 -6.20
N MET A 93 6.56 15.21 -5.63
CA MET A 93 7.57 14.25 -5.22
C MET A 93 7.04 13.27 -4.15
N MET A 94 6.43 13.78 -3.09
CA MET A 94 5.83 12.96 -2.03
C MET A 94 4.76 12.02 -2.58
N LYS A 95 3.89 12.51 -3.48
CA LYS A 95 2.89 11.67 -4.16
C LYS A 95 3.54 10.54 -4.97
N ASN A 96 4.58 10.85 -5.74
CA ASN A 96 5.26 9.84 -6.55
C ASN A 96 5.94 8.77 -5.69
N VAL A 97 6.54 9.16 -4.55
CA VAL A 97 7.13 8.21 -3.60
C VAL A 97 6.06 7.29 -3.01
N LEU A 98 4.90 7.83 -2.61
CA LEU A 98 3.77 7.03 -2.13
C LEU A 98 3.27 6.02 -3.16
N ILE A 99 3.12 6.44 -4.42
CA ILE A 99 2.68 5.55 -5.51
C ILE A 99 3.73 4.46 -5.75
N GLY A 100 5.02 4.84 -5.81
CA GLY A 100 6.12 3.88 -6.00
C GLY A 100 6.21 2.87 -4.87
N ALA A 101 6.08 3.32 -3.62
CA ALA A 101 6.07 2.45 -2.45
C ALA A 101 4.89 1.47 -2.47
N ALA A 102 3.68 1.94 -2.83
CA ALA A 102 2.52 1.07 -2.93
C ALA A 102 2.68 -0.04 -3.99
N ILE A 103 3.25 0.30 -5.15
CA ILE A 103 3.53 -0.68 -6.22
C ILE A 103 4.60 -1.69 -5.78
N ALA A 104 5.68 -1.21 -5.16
CA ALA A 104 6.77 -2.06 -4.66
C ALA A 104 6.28 -3.02 -3.55
N GLU A 105 5.44 -2.54 -2.65
CA GLU A 105 4.86 -3.34 -1.57
C GLU A 105 3.92 -4.42 -2.12
N THR A 106 3.03 -4.03 -3.03
CA THR A 106 2.05 -4.95 -3.64
C THR A 106 2.74 -6.03 -4.48
N SER A 107 3.79 -5.68 -5.22
CA SER A 107 4.58 -6.65 -5.99
C SER A 107 5.36 -7.61 -5.09
N SER A 108 6.00 -7.11 -4.02
CA SER A 108 6.71 -7.95 -3.04
C SER A 108 5.76 -8.89 -2.30
N GLY A 109 4.56 -8.40 -1.95
CA GLY A 109 3.50 -9.20 -1.34
C GLY A 109 2.96 -10.28 -2.29
N LEU A 110 2.79 -9.96 -3.59
CA LEU A 110 2.35 -10.93 -4.59
C LEU A 110 3.38 -12.06 -4.77
N VAL A 111 4.67 -11.75 -4.84
CA VAL A 111 5.72 -12.79 -4.93
C VAL A 111 5.68 -13.68 -3.70
N THR A 112 5.48 -13.11 -2.51
CA THR A 112 5.35 -13.88 -1.26
C THR A 112 4.12 -14.78 -1.28
N ALA A 113 2.97 -14.30 -1.77
CA ALA A 113 1.75 -15.09 -1.90
C ALA A 113 1.90 -16.24 -2.91
N ILE A 114 2.60 -16.00 -4.03
CA ILE A 114 2.91 -17.04 -5.02
C ILE A 114 3.84 -18.09 -4.40
N LEU A 115 4.90 -17.68 -3.71
CA LEU A 115 5.81 -18.62 -3.05
C LEU A 115 5.10 -19.44 -1.97
N ALA A 116 4.16 -18.84 -1.22
CA ALA A 116 3.36 -19.55 -0.23
C ALA A 116 2.45 -20.64 -0.84
N PHE A 117 2.08 -20.53 -2.12
CA PHE A 117 1.33 -21.57 -2.83
C PHE A 117 2.21 -22.79 -3.21
N TYR A 118 3.51 -22.56 -3.47
CA TYR A 118 4.47 -23.62 -3.83
C TYR A 118 5.29 -24.15 -2.65
N ALA A 119 5.12 -23.57 -1.46
CA ALA A 119 5.77 -24.00 -0.22
C ALA A 119 5.11 -25.25 0.39
#